data_AF-A0A4V6KN85-F1
#
_entry.id   AF-A0A4V6KN85-F1
#
_cell.length_a   1.000
_cell.length_b   1.000
_cell.length_c   1.000
_cell.angle_alpha   90.00
_cell.angle_beta   90.00
_cell.angle_gamma   90.00
#
_symmetry.space_group_name_H-M   'P 1'
#
loop_
_entity.id
_entity.type
_entity.pdbx_description
1 polymer ?
#
loop_
_entity_poly.entity_id
_entity_poly.type
_entity_poly.pdbx_seq_one_letter_code
_entity_poly.pdbx_strand_id
1 'polypeptide(L)'
;MSLHDLCSGMKLLPQILVNVRFVGEHNPLESEAVLKVAEQVEAELAGRGRVLLRKSGTEPLIRVMVEGEDEQQVIALAHRIADAVKLAG
;
A
#
# COMPACT_ATOMS: atom_id res chain seq x y z
N MET A 1 -3.68 -11.03 33.99
CA MET A 1 -3.05 -10.60 32.73
C MET A 1 -4.17 -10.31 31.75
N SER A 2 -4.28 -9.06 31.33
CA SER A 2 -5.30 -8.54 30.42
C SER A 2 -4.81 -8.57 28.95
N LEU A 3 -5.71 -8.34 28.00
CA LEU A 3 -5.33 -8.14 26.60
C LEU A 3 -4.37 -6.94 26.44
N HIS A 4 -4.55 -5.90 27.25
CA HIS A 4 -3.66 -4.74 27.28
C HIS A 4 -2.24 -5.14 27.70
N ASP A 5 -2.11 -6.01 28.71
CA ASP A 5 -0.81 -6.49 29.20
C ASP A 5 -0.06 -7.28 28.10
N LEU A 6 -0.78 -8.06 27.30
CA LEU A 6 -0.22 -8.85 26.19
C LEU A 6 0.28 -7.96 25.03
N CYS A 7 -0.30 -6.77 24.84
CA CYS A 7 0.04 -5.89 23.72
C CYS A 7 1.15 -4.87 24.03
N SER A 8 1.57 -4.76 25.30
CA SER A 8 2.49 -3.71 25.77
C SER A 8 3.88 -3.71 25.10
N GLY A 9 4.32 -4.82 24.51
CA GLY A 9 5.59 -4.94 23.77
C GLY A 9 5.48 -4.65 22.26
N MET A 10 4.29 -4.39 21.72
CA MET A 10 4.10 -4.16 20.28
C MET A 10 4.10 -2.66 19.97
N LYS A 11 4.98 -2.24 19.06
CA LYS A 11 4.96 -0.89 18.49
C LYS A 11 4.21 -0.91 17.17
N LEU A 12 3.09 -0.20 17.10
CA LEU A 12 2.36 -0.02 15.85
C LEU A 12 3.09 1.00 14.98
N LEU A 13 3.25 0.67 13.70
CA LEU A 13 3.76 1.59 12.69
C LEU A 13 2.58 2.24 11.95
N PRO A 14 2.72 3.50 11.51
CA PRO A 14 1.82 4.10 10.55
C PRO A 14 1.59 3.17 9.34
N GLN A 15 0.32 2.94 9.03
CA GLN A 15 -0.10 2.11 7.91
C GLN A 15 -1.27 2.79 7.21
N ILE A 16 -1.14 3.00 5.89
CA ILE A 16 -2.14 3.64 5.06
C ILE A 16 -2.64 2.64 4.02
N LEU A 17 -3.96 2.47 3.96
CA LEU A 17 -4.65 1.64 2.98
C LEU A 17 -5.51 2.54 2.07
N VAL A 18 -5.14 2.60 0.80
CA VAL A 18 -5.91 3.30 -0.24
C VAL A 18 -6.61 2.27 -1.12
N ASN A 19 -7.92 2.44 -1.28
CA ASN A 19 -8.72 1.61 -2.17
C ASN A 19 -8.92 2.34 -3.51
N VAL A 20 -8.39 1.77 -4.59
CA VAL A 20 -8.51 2.31 -5.95
C VAL A 20 -9.51 1.46 -6.71
N ARG A 21 -10.60 2.06 -7.20
CA ARG A 21 -11.53 1.40 -8.10
C ARG A 21 -10.91 1.33 -9.50
N PHE A 22 -11.03 0.18 -10.15
CA PHE A 22 -10.58 -0.02 -11.53
C PHE A 22 -11.73 -0.59 -12.37
N VAL A 23 -11.76 -0.27 -13.66
CA VAL A 23 -12.84 -0.67 -14.57
C VAL A 23 -12.24 -1.21 -15.86
N GLY A 24 -12.39 -2.51 -16.11
CA GLY A 24 -11.87 -3.14 -17.33
C GLY A 24 -11.41 -4.56 -17.08
N GLU A 25 -11.00 -5.23 -18.17
CA GLU A 25 -10.45 -6.59 -18.12
C GLU A 25 -8.95 -6.61 -17.79
N HIS A 26 -8.25 -5.51 -18.02
CA HIS A 26 -6.83 -5.39 -17.73
C HIS A 26 -6.57 -5.28 -16.23
N ASN A 27 -5.54 -5.98 -15.76
CA ASN A 27 -5.11 -5.96 -14.38
C ASN A 27 -4.10 -4.81 -14.17
N PRO A 28 -4.43 -3.72 -13.45
CA PRO A 28 -3.50 -2.60 -13.28
C PRO A 28 -2.20 -3.00 -12.57
N LEU A 29 -2.20 -4.11 -11.83
CA LEU A 29 -1.01 -4.63 -11.15
C LEU A 29 0.04 -5.21 -12.11
N GLU A 30 -0.33 -5.51 -13.35
CA GLU A 30 0.58 -5.99 -14.40
C GLU A 30 1.16 -4.84 -15.23
N SER A 31 0.69 -3.60 -15.00
CA SER A 31 1.21 -2.43 -15.69
C SER A 31 2.64 -2.13 -15.28
N GLU A 32 3.56 -2.03 -16.25
CA GLU A 32 4.95 -1.62 -16.03
C GLU A 32 5.06 -0.30 -15.26
N ALA A 33 4.12 0.63 -15.48
CA ALA A 33 4.09 1.90 -14.78
C ALA A 33 3.82 1.72 -13.27
N VAL A 34 2.90 0.82 -12.91
CA VAL A 34 2.56 0.53 -11.50
C VAL A 34 3.71 -0.21 -10.83
N LEU A 35 4.28 -1.22 -11.49
CA LEU A 35 5.42 -2.00 -10.99
C LEU A 35 6.63 -1.08 -10.71
N LYS A 36 6.96 -0.20 -11.64
CA LYS A 36 8.07 0.74 -11.49
C LYS A 36 7.86 1.72 -10.32
N VAL A 37 6.65 2.22 -10.14
CA VAL A 37 6.35 3.10 -8.99
C VAL A 37 6.40 2.34 -7.67
N ALA A 38 5.93 1.09 -7.64
CA ALA A 38 6.01 0.23 -6.46
C ALA A 38 7.47 -0.03 -6.06
N GLU A 39 8.34 -0.41 -7.01
CA GLU A 39 9.78 -0.61 -6.77
C GLU A 39 10.46 0.66 -6.24
N GLN A 40 10.12 1.84 -6.77
CA GLN A 40 10.64 3.11 -6.27
C GLN A 40 10.21 3.38 -4.83
N VAL A 41 8.94 3.11 -4.50
CA VAL A 41 8.44 3.25 -3.12
C VAL A 41 9.16 2.27 -2.19
N GLU A 42 9.31 1.01 -2.59
CA GLU A 42 10.02 0.00 -1.79
C GLU A 42 11.48 0.40 -1.53
N ALA A 43 12.15 0.95 -2.53
CA ALA A 43 13.51 1.48 -2.39
C ALA A 43 13.56 2.68 -1.42
N GLU A 44 12.59 3.59 -1.47
CA GLU A 44 12.50 4.74 -0.56
C GLU A 44 12.20 4.34 0.89
N LEU A 45 11.45 3.25 1.09
CA LEU A 45 11.23 2.68 2.42
C LEU A 45 12.51 2.02 2.97
N ALA A 46 13.44 1.60 2.10
CA ALA A 46 14.75 1.06 2.46
C ALA A 46 14.68 -0.04 3.54
N GLY A 47 13.67 -0.91 3.47
CA GLY A 47 13.44 -1.99 4.44
C GLY A 47 12.82 -1.57 5.78
N ARG A 48 12.54 -0.28 5.99
CA ARG A 48 11.88 0.28 7.19
C ARG A 48 10.36 0.35 7.05
N GLY A 49 9.82 -0.41 6.11
CA GLY A 49 8.41 -0.38 5.74
C GLY A 49 8.06 -1.47 4.76
N ARG A 50 6.79 -1.52 4.36
CA ARG A 50 6.25 -2.55 3.46
C ARG A 50 5.25 -1.94 2.49
N VAL A 51 5.31 -2.38 1.24
CA VAL A 51 4.27 -2.15 0.24
C VAL A 51 3.52 -3.45 0.02
N LEU A 52 2.20 -3.40 -0.05
CA LEU A 52 1.35 -4.52 -0.43
C LEU A 52 0.29 -4.05 -1.41
N LEU A 53 0.38 -4.56 -2.64
CA LEU A 53 -0.60 -4.33 -3.69
C LEU A 53 -1.36 -5.62 -3.95
N ARG A 54 -2.70 -5.55 -3.93
CA ARG A 54 -3.54 -6.71 -4.27
C ARG A 54 -4.88 -6.30 -4.85
N LYS A 55 -5.41 -7.16 -5.71
CA LYS A 55 -6.81 -7.08 -6.13
C LYS A 55 -7.73 -7.55 -5.00
N SER A 56 -8.87 -6.89 -4.85
CA SER A 56 -9.94 -7.35 -3.96
C SER A 56 -10.64 -8.57 -4.58
N GLY A 57 -10.90 -9.60 -3.79
CA GLY A 57 -11.52 -10.85 -4.28
C GLY A 57 -13.03 -10.74 -4.51
N THR A 58 -13.68 -9.75 -3.90
CA THR A 58 -15.14 -9.59 -3.90
C THR A 58 -15.61 -8.26 -4.49
N GLU A 59 -14.70 -7.33 -4.78
CA GLU A 59 -15.01 -5.98 -5.23
C GLU A 59 -14.07 -5.57 -6.38
N PRO A 60 -14.48 -4.66 -7.29
CA PRO A 60 -13.62 -4.16 -8.37
C PRO A 60 -12.65 -3.09 -7.83
N LEU A 61 -11.82 -3.47 -6.85
CA LEU A 61 -10.87 -2.59 -6.18
C LEU A 61 -9.45 -3.18 -6.20
N ILE A 62 -8.46 -2.32 -6.39
CA ILE A 62 -7.07 -2.56 -6.01
C ILE A 62 -6.84 -1.94 -4.63
N ARG A 63 -6.26 -2.73 -3.73
CA ARG A 63 -5.87 -2.33 -2.38
C ARG A 63 -4.39 -1.99 -2.41
N VAL A 64 -4.08 -0.73 -2.14
CA VAL A 64 -2.72 -0.19 -2.04
C VAL A 64 -2.44 0.04 -0.57
N MET A 65 -1.57 -0.77 0.03
CA MET A 65 -1.19 -0.62 1.42
C MET A 65 0.29 -0.29 1.52
N VAL A 66 0.62 0.76 2.28
CA VAL A 66 1.99 1.11 2.63
C VAL A 66 2.08 1.25 4.14
N GLU A 67 3.16 0.72 4.72
CA GLU A 67 3.48 0.82 6.14
C GLU A 67 4.93 1.31 6.29
N GLY A 68 5.20 2.10 7.32
CA GLY A 68 6.54 2.64 7.57
C GLY A 68 6.61 3.47 8.85
N GLU A 69 7.79 3.98 9.18
CA GLU A 69 8.04 4.70 10.45
C GLU A 69 7.51 6.14 10.48
N ASP A 70 7.43 6.80 9.32
CA ASP A 70 7.01 8.20 9.19
C ASP A 70 5.63 8.28 8.53
N GLU A 71 4.64 8.78 9.24
CA GLU A 71 3.25 8.84 8.78
C GLU A 71 3.09 9.70 7.52
N GLN A 72 3.74 10.86 7.46
CA GLN A 72 3.62 11.76 6.30
C GLN A 72 4.23 11.13 5.05
N GLN A 73 5.38 10.47 5.21
CA GLN A 73 6.03 9.71 4.15
C GLN A 73 5.11 8.58 3.67
N VAL A 74 4.57 7.77 4.59
CA VAL A 74 3.71 6.63 4.25
C VAL A 74 2.44 7.09 3.51
N ILE A 75 1.81 8.18 3.95
CA ILE A 75 0.66 8.78 3.26
C ILE A 75 1.04 9.16 1.83
N ALA A 76 2.13 9.90 1.65
CA ALA A 76 2.58 10.35 0.34
C ALA A 76 2.90 9.17 -0.61
N LEU A 77 3.60 8.16 -0.10
CA LEU A 77 3.98 6.96 -0.87
C LEU A 77 2.76 6.12 -1.26
N ALA A 78 1.81 5.92 -0.35
CA ALA A 78 0.57 5.20 -0.65
C ALA A 78 -0.25 5.89 -1.74
N HIS A 79 -0.38 7.22 -1.67
CA HIS A 79 -1.08 8.00 -2.69
C HIS A 79 -0.37 7.96 -4.04
N ARG A 80 0.97 8.01 -4.05
CA ARG A 80 1.75 7.93 -5.29
C ARG A 80 1.50 6.62 -6.06
N ILE A 81 1.48 5.48 -5.37
CA ILE A 81 1.13 4.20 -6.00
C ILE A 81 -0.35 4.19 -6.41
N ALA A 82 -1.24 4.68 -5.56
CA ALA A 82 -2.66 4.73 -5.87
C ALA A 82 -2.95 5.52 -7.14
N ASP A 83 -2.25 6.63 -7.37
CA ASP A 83 -2.40 7.43 -8.59
C ASP A 83 -1.85 6.72 -9.82
N ALA A 84 -0.73 6.00 -9.70
CA ALA A 84 -0.24 5.14 -10.79
C ALA A 84 -1.26 4.05 -11.16
N VAL A 85 -1.92 3.44 -10.16
CA VAL A 85 -2.98 2.44 -10.38
C VAL A 85 -4.19 3.06 -11.06
N LYS A 86 -4.61 4.28 -10.68
CA LYS A 86 -5.73 4.99 -11.32
C LYS A 86 -5.47 5.33 -12.78
N LEU A 87 -4.21 5.59 -13.15
CA LEU A 87 -3.82 5.90 -14.53
C LEU A 87 -3.70 4.65 -15.41
N ALA A 88 -3.47 3.49 -14.79
CA ALA A 88 -3.29 2.22 -15.46
C ALA A 88 -4.58 1.38 -15.58
N GLY A 89 -5.66 1.77 -14.91
CA GLY A 89 -6.95 1.05 -14.85
C GLY A 89 -8.10 1.87 -15.38
#